data_AF-A0A0F9FKZ7-F1
#
_entry.id   AF-A0A0F9FKZ7-F1
#
_cell.length_a   1.000
_cell.length_b   1.000
_cell.length_c   1.000
_cell.angle_alpha   90.00
_cell.angle_beta   90.00
_cell.angle_gamma   90.00
#
_symmetry.space_group_name_H-M   'P 1'
#
loop_
_entity.id
_entity.type
_entity.pdbx_description
1 polymer ?
#
loop_
_entity_poly.entity_id
_entity_poly.type
_entity_poly.pdbx_seq_one_letter_code
_entity_poly.pdbx_strand_id
1 'polypeptide(L)'
;MLVVISPAKRLDWAERDVAVTQPDFQEDAVRLATTARNLTLGDLKKLMGLSDDLARLNRDRFQAFEAEPLAATTRPAALAFAGDTYQGLEAAS
;
A
#
# COMPACT_ATOMS: atom_id res chain seq x y z
N MET A 1 -17.07 -13.97 -14.29
CA MET A 1 -16.06 -14.70 -13.48
C MET A 1 -15.24 -13.67 -12.71
N LEU A 2 -15.00 -13.88 -11.42
CA LEU A 2 -14.19 -12.99 -10.57
C LEU A 2 -13.05 -13.80 -9.94
N VAL A 3 -11.87 -13.19 -9.86
CA VAL A 3 -10.68 -13.78 -9.22
C VAL A 3 -10.25 -12.86 -8.08
N VAL A 4 -9.89 -13.46 -6.95
CA VAL A 4 -9.41 -12.74 -5.76
C VAL A 4 -8.02 -13.25 -5.42
N ILE A 5 -7.07 -12.34 -5.31
CA ILE A 5 -5.69 -12.63 -4.92
C ILE A 5 -5.30 -11.80 -3.71
N SER A 6 -4.39 -12.34 -2.89
CA SER A 6 -3.84 -11.61 -1.75
C SER A 6 -2.95 -10.45 -2.20
N PRO A 7 -2.81 -9.38 -1.42
CA PRO A 7 -1.80 -8.34 -1.63
C PRO A 7 -0.38 -8.85 -1.34
N ALA A 8 0.64 -8.08 -1.72
CA ALA A 8 2.04 -8.33 -1.38
C ALA A 8 2.58 -7.29 -0.38
N LYS A 9 3.56 -7.71 0.45
CA LYS A 9 4.23 -6.79 1.41
C LYS A 9 5.20 -5.83 0.71
N ARG A 10 5.89 -6.30 -0.33
CA ARG A 10 6.84 -5.51 -1.11
C ARG A 10 6.08 -4.77 -2.21
N LEU A 11 6.49 -3.53 -2.46
CA LEU A 11 5.93 -2.66 -3.47
C LEU A 11 7.01 -2.29 -4.51
N ASP A 12 6.60 -2.17 -5.76
CA ASP A 12 7.38 -1.59 -6.85
C ASP A 12 6.77 -0.24 -7.25
N TRP A 13 7.53 0.83 -7.05
CA TRP A 13 7.15 2.21 -7.30
C TRP A 13 7.61 2.76 -8.66
N ALA A 14 8.08 1.92 -9.57
CA ALA A 14 8.33 2.30 -10.95
C ALA A 14 7.12 3.03 -11.56
N GLU A 15 7.37 4.10 -12.31
CA GLU A 15 6.34 4.86 -13.02
C GLU A 15 5.62 3.99 -14.05
N ARG A 16 4.32 4.22 -14.23
CA ARG A 16 3.47 3.46 -15.14
C ARG A 16 2.66 4.42 -15.99
N ASP A 17 2.76 4.27 -17.29
CA ASP A 17 1.96 5.02 -18.27
C ASP A 17 0.76 4.17 -18.70
N VAL A 18 -0.19 4.01 -17.79
CA VAL A 18 -1.44 3.26 -18.01
C VAL A 18 -2.59 4.01 -17.36
N ALA A 19 -3.81 3.78 -17.86
CA ALA A 19 -5.01 4.33 -17.25
C ALA A 19 -5.16 3.82 -15.80
N VAL A 20 -5.35 4.74 -14.86
CA VAL A 20 -5.48 4.45 -13.43
C VAL A 20 -6.92 4.73 -13.00
N THR A 21 -7.49 3.83 -12.21
CA THR A 21 -8.80 4.00 -11.56
C THR A 21 -8.64 4.38 -10.10
N GLN A 22 -9.72 4.87 -9.49
CA GLN A 22 -9.75 5.18 -8.05
C GLN A 22 -10.32 4.01 -7.24
N PRO A 23 -9.87 3.81 -5.99
CA PRO A 23 -10.45 2.79 -5.11
C PRO A 23 -11.88 3.14 -4.70
N ASP A 24 -12.79 2.16 -4.71
CA ASP A 24 -14.19 2.35 -4.29
C ASP A 24 -14.33 2.66 -2.78
N PHE A 25 -13.36 2.24 -1.96
CA PHE A 25 -13.38 2.36 -0.49
C PHE A 25 -12.36 3.37 0.05
N GLN A 26 -12.18 4.50 -0.64
CA GLN A 26 -11.19 5.52 -0.26
C GLN A 26 -11.44 6.08 1.14
N GLU A 27 -12.71 6.33 1.50
CA GLU A 27 -13.06 6.87 2.83
C GLU A 27 -12.65 5.92 3.97
N ASP A 28 -12.87 4.61 3.79
CA ASP A 28 -12.46 3.62 4.77
C ASP A 28 -10.93 3.50 4.87
N ALA A 29 -10.23 3.57 3.74
CA ALA A 29 -8.76 3.60 3.73
C ALA A 29 -8.22 4.82 4.51
N VAL A 30 -8.83 6.00 4.32
CA VAL A 30 -8.47 7.22 5.06
C VAL A 30 -8.72 7.06 6.57
N ARG A 31 -9.85 6.47 6.97
CA ARG A 31 -10.16 6.20 8.39
C ARG A 31 -9.13 5.27 9.03
N LEU A 32 -8.76 4.20 8.34
CA LEU A 32 -7.75 3.24 8.79
C LEU A 32 -6.36 3.89 8.88
N ALA A 33 -5.94 4.60 7.84
CA ALA A 33 -4.65 5.30 7.81
C ALA A 33 -4.54 6.36 8.91
N THR A 34 -5.63 7.10 9.17
CA THR A 34 -5.69 8.09 10.26
C THR A 34 -5.54 7.43 11.63
N THR A 35 -6.19 6.28 11.84
CA THR A 35 -6.05 5.51 13.08
C THR A 35 -4.61 5.02 13.26
N ALA A 36 -4.01 4.46 12.20
CA ALA A 36 -2.65 3.96 12.23
C ALA A 36 -1.59 5.08 12.41
N ARG A 37 -1.83 6.27 11.85
CA ARG A 37 -0.98 7.45 12.02
C ARG A 37 -0.83 7.88 13.48
N ASN A 38 -1.85 7.66 14.30
CA ASN A 38 -1.86 8.03 15.71
C ASN A 38 -1.19 6.98 16.62
N LEU A 39 -0.78 5.83 16.08
CA LEU A 39 -0.05 4.83 16.85
C LEU A 39 1.40 5.27 17.08
N THR A 40 1.92 4.99 18.27
CA THR A 40 3.36 5.16 18.51
C THR A 40 4.15 4.14 17.69
N LEU A 41 5.44 4.42 17.46
CA LEU A 41 6.32 3.45 16.78
C LEU A 41 6.33 2.09 17.50
N GLY A 42 6.30 2.08 18.83
CA GLY A 42 6.27 0.86 19.64
C GLY A 42 4.96 0.08 19.50
N ASP A 43 3.82 0.79 19.51
CA ASP A 43 2.51 0.16 19.30
C ASP A 43 2.38 -0.41 17.90
N LEU A 44 2.82 0.33 16.88
CA LEU A 44 2.79 -0.13 15.49
C LEU A 44 3.68 -1.36 15.29
N LYS A 45 4.90 -1.35 15.86
CA LYS A 45 5.82 -2.48 15.82
C LYS A 45 5.21 -3.72 16.46
N LYS A 46 4.61 -3.58 17.65
CA LYS A 46 3.98 -4.68 18.39
C LYS A 46 2.76 -5.22 17.66
N LEU A 47 1.90 -4.34 17.15
CA LEU A 47 0.68 -4.69 16.42
C LEU A 47 0.98 -5.51 15.17
N MET A 48 2.01 -5.10 14.41
CA MET A 48 2.33 -5.70 13.11
C MET A 48 3.44 -6.77 13.18
N GLY A 49 4.07 -6.98 14.34
CA GLY A 49 5.18 -7.92 14.50
C GLY A 49 6.40 -7.56 13.65
N LEU A 50 6.73 -6.27 13.56
CA LEU A 50 7.77 -5.75 12.65
C LEU A 50 9.15 -5.62 13.30
N SER A 51 10.18 -5.59 12.46
CA SER A 51 11.49 -5.05 12.85
C SER A 51 11.41 -3.53 13.07
N ASP A 52 12.43 -2.95 13.71
CA ASP A 52 12.47 -1.50 13.94
C ASP A 52 12.50 -0.69 12.64
N ASP A 53 13.22 -1.17 11.62
CA ASP A 53 13.27 -0.51 10.31
C ASP A 53 11.91 -0.53 9.61
N LEU A 54 11.24 -1.68 9.62
CA LEU A 54 9.91 -1.80 9.01
C LEU A 54 8.86 -1.02 9.78
N ALA A 55 8.95 -0.95 11.11
CA ALA A 55 8.05 -0.14 11.92
C ALA A 55 8.22 1.36 11.61
N ARG A 56 9.48 1.84 11.50
CA ARG A 56 9.76 3.23 11.11
C ARG A 56 9.22 3.53 9.71
N LEU A 57 9.52 2.67 8.74
CA LEU A 57 9.02 2.80 7.37
C LEU A 57 7.49 2.89 7.32
N ASN A 58 6.77 2.02 8.03
CA ASN A 58 5.31 2.03 7.99
C ASN A 58 4.72 3.24 8.74
N ARG A 59 5.32 3.67 9.86
CA ARG A 59 4.94 4.92 10.51
C ARG A 59 5.05 6.10 9.54
N ASP A 60 6.17 6.21 8.84
CA ASP A 60 6.41 7.30 7.90
C ASP A 60 5.41 7.24 6.72
N ARG A 61 5.07 6.04 6.24
CA ARG A 61 4.00 5.84 5.25
C ARG A 61 2.63 6.30 5.74
N PHE A 62 2.24 5.96 6.97
CA PHE A 62 0.95 6.41 7.53
C PHE A 62 0.93 7.93 7.77
N GLN A 63 2.06 8.54 8.12
CA GLN A 63 2.20 10.00 8.20
C GLN A 63 2.07 10.66 6.84
N ALA A 64 2.69 10.09 5.80
CA ALA A 64 2.65 10.61 4.43
C ALA A 64 1.36 10.25 3.66
N PHE A 65 0.46 9.46 4.23
CA PHE A 65 -0.79 9.06 3.55
C PHE A 65 -1.70 10.28 3.32
N GLU A 66 -2.10 10.52 2.08
CA GLU A 66 -2.98 11.62 1.70
C GLU A 66 -4.38 11.09 1.37
N ALA A 67 -5.42 11.81 1.78
CA ALA A 67 -6.79 11.43 1.44
C ALA A 67 -7.08 11.57 -0.05
N GLU A 68 -6.49 12.60 -0.67
CA GLU A 68 -6.56 12.89 -2.11
C GLU A 68 -5.13 13.03 -2.65
N PRO A 69 -4.43 11.90 -2.93
CA PRO A 69 -3.06 11.95 -3.40
C PRO A 69 -2.97 12.44 -4.84
N LEU A 70 -1.84 13.07 -5.18
CA LEU A 70 -1.52 13.41 -6.57
C LEU A 70 -1.30 12.15 -7.40
N ALA A 71 -1.67 12.17 -8.68
CA ALA A 71 -1.48 11.02 -9.57
C ALA A 71 -0.03 10.50 -9.57
N ALA A 72 0.96 11.40 -9.50
CA ALA A 72 2.38 11.06 -9.45
C ALA A 72 2.80 10.21 -8.22
N THR A 73 2.07 10.32 -7.10
CA THR A 73 2.32 9.58 -5.86
C THR A 73 1.50 8.30 -5.73
N THR A 74 0.75 7.94 -6.78
CA THR A 74 -0.05 6.71 -6.85
C THR A 74 0.49 5.74 -7.89
N ARG A 75 0.13 4.46 -7.76
CA ARG A 75 0.36 3.44 -8.79
C ARG A 75 -0.83 2.46 -8.83
N PRO A 76 -1.12 1.83 -9.99
CA PRO A 76 -2.10 0.77 -10.08
C PRO A 76 -1.74 -0.42 -9.19
N ALA A 77 -2.67 -0.89 -8.35
CA ALA A 77 -2.39 -1.91 -7.34
C ALA A 77 -1.78 -3.20 -7.93
N ALA A 78 -2.28 -3.66 -9.07
CA ALA A 78 -1.79 -4.86 -9.75
C ALA A 78 -0.32 -4.76 -10.22
N LEU A 79 0.15 -3.54 -10.51
CA LEU A 79 1.52 -3.26 -10.95
C LEU A 79 2.42 -2.82 -9.78
N ALA A 80 1.81 -2.40 -8.68
CA ALA A 80 2.50 -1.95 -7.47
C ALA A 80 2.91 -3.12 -6.57
N PHE A 81 2.07 -4.15 -6.43
CA PHE A 81 2.40 -5.27 -5.57
C PHE A 81 3.48 -6.15 -6.19
N ALA A 82 4.57 -6.36 -5.45
CA ALA A 82 5.75 -7.07 -5.93
C ALA A 82 6.06 -8.29 -5.05
N GLY A 83 5.31 -9.38 -5.24
CA GLY A 83 5.52 -10.67 -4.57
C GLY A 83 5.36 -11.85 -5.54
N ASP A 84 5.62 -13.06 -5.08
CA ASP A 84 5.63 -14.26 -5.95
C ASP A 84 4.29 -14.48 -6.66
N THR A 85 3.16 -14.18 -6.00
CA THR A 85 1.83 -14.20 -6.62
C THR A 85 1.71 -13.25 -7.82
N TYR A 86 2.33 -12.07 -7.74
CA TYR A 86 2.26 -11.04 -8.79
C TYR A 86 3.29 -11.28 -9.89
N GLN A 87 4.40 -11.96 -9.58
CA GLN A 87 5.33 -12.46 -10.59
C GLN A 87 4.65 -13.54 -11.45
N GLY A 88 3.96 -14.50 -10.83
CA GLY A 88 3.20 -15.53 -11.56
C GLY A 88 1.95 -15.02 -12.28
N LEU A 89 1.43 -13.85 -11.87
CA LEU A 89 0.35 -13.16 -12.60
C LEU A 89 0.86 -12.49 -13.88
N GLU A 90 2.17 -12.24 -13.99
CA GLU A 90 2.79 -11.50 -15.10
C GLU A 90 2.10 -10.16 -15.37
N ALA A 91 1.71 -9.45 -14.30
CA ALA A 91 0.85 -8.26 -14.41
C ALA A 91 1.44 -7.11 -15.25
N ALA A 92 2.76 -7.08 -15.41
CA ALA A 92 3.49 -6.05 -16.15
C ALA A 92 3.87 -6.45 -17.60
N SER A 93 3.50 -7.67 -18.02
CA SER A 93 3.85 -8.28 -19.31
C SER A 93 2.79 -8.06 -20.38
#